data_AF-Q8NRC5-F1
#
_entry.id   AF-Q8NRC5-F1
#
_cell.length_a   1.000
_cell.length_b   1.000
_cell.length_c   1.000
_cell.angle_alpha   90.00
_cell.angle_beta   90.00
_cell.angle_gamma   90.00
#
_symmetry.space_group_name_H-M   'P 1'
#
loop_
_entity.id
_entity.type
_entity.pdbx_description
1 polymer ?
#
loop_
_entity_poly.entity_id
_entity_poly.type
_entity_poly.pdbx_seq_one_letter_code
_entity_poly.pdbx_strand_id
1 'polypeptide(L)'
;MKNVGKRILVLALGASVAGCSTLSQEPSPPVPLGNVDTVQIVSPNGEIESFVLGKLYETALVERGRSASVQLIDGDLDEQLSMLRDDSTDLVIACSGQLLEYYNPDLASEFAVEYANQTAFDKNSGEWREKVYDALQGSLPDSIVATDPSNAIGCKDDTSLPQNIVPIYRKPNLDRDNRDTLNFVSGSLGTSDLEALVKDAQTTGTTSETALDFLLSKGFSR
;
A
#
# COMPACT_ATOMS: atom_id res chain seq x y z
N MET A 1 92.57 -29.07 20.80
CA MET A 1 92.69 -27.68 21.31
C MET A 1 92.25 -26.74 20.20
N LYS A 2 91.22 -25.90 20.44
CA LYS A 2 90.85 -24.66 19.70
C LYS A 2 90.47 -24.86 18.20
N ASN A 3 89.38 -24.36 17.63
CA ASN A 3 88.48 -23.26 17.96
C ASN A 3 87.12 -23.44 17.26
N VAL A 4 86.13 -22.80 17.88
CA VAL A 4 84.73 -22.60 17.50
C VAL A 4 84.59 -21.86 16.15
N GLY A 5 83.69 -22.34 15.30
CA GLY A 5 83.18 -21.64 14.11
C GLY A 5 81.65 -21.61 14.13
N LYS A 6 81.10 -20.54 14.69
CA LYS A 6 79.67 -20.26 14.88
C LYS A 6 79.02 -19.97 13.52
N ARG A 7 78.12 -20.84 13.02
CA ARG A 7 77.26 -20.54 11.87
C ARG A 7 75.86 -20.17 12.37
N ILE A 8 75.51 -18.90 12.21
CA ILE A 8 74.18 -18.35 12.46
C ILE A 8 73.30 -18.75 11.26
N LEU A 9 72.25 -19.53 11.52
CA LEU A 9 71.20 -19.85 10.54
C LEU A 9 70.10 -18.79 10.68
N VAL A 10 69.94 -17.94 9.67
CA VAL A 10 68.86 -16.95 9.59
C VAL A 10 67.59 -17.68 9.15
N LEU A 11 66.59 -17.78 10.03
CA LEU A 11 65.22 -18.17 9.66
C LEU A 11 64.54 -16.97 8.99
N ALA A 12 64.22 -17.10 7.71
CA ALA A 12 63.29 -16.19 7.02
C ALA A 12 61.85 -16.66 7.30
N LEU A 13 61.12 -15.90 8.13
CA LEU A 13 59.67 -16.03 8.27
C LEU A 13 59.00 -15.45 7.01
N GLY A 14 58.43 -16.31 6.16
CA GLY A 14 57.53 -15.89 5.09
C GLY A 14 56.15 -15.60 5.65
N ALA A 15 55.75 -14.34 5.68
CA ALA A 15 54.38 -13.92 6.01
C ALA A 15 53.48 -14.14 4.78
N SER A 16 52.70 -15.21 4.80
CA SER A 16 51.59 -15.42 3.86
C SER A 16 50.43 -14.52 4.26
N VAL A 17 50.24 -13.42 3.51
CA VAL A 17 49.06 -12.56 3.65
C VAL A 17 47.87 -13.29 3.03
N ALA A 18 47.04 -13.91 3.87
CA ALA A 18 45.73 -14.40 3.45
C ALA A 18 44.82 -13.17 3.25
N GLY A 19 44.73 -12.70 2.00
CA GLY A 19 43.74 -11.70 1.62
C GLY A 19 42.36 -12.34 1.65
N CYS A 20 41.60 -12.08 2.71
CA CYS A 20 40.15 -12.28 2.70
C CYS A 20 39.55 -11.30 1.70
N SER A 21 39.29 -11.77 0.47
CA SER A 21 38.33 -11.12 -0.42
C SER A 21 36.93 -11.34 0.18
N THR A 22 36.55 -10.51 1.15
CA THR A 22 35.14 -10.34 1.47
C THR A 22 34.47 -9.85 0.19
N LEU A 23 33.51 -10.63 -0.31
CA LEU A 23 32.60 -10.24 -1.38
C LEU A 23 32.10 -8.83 -1.06
N SER A 24 32.71 -7.83 -1.69
CA SER A 24 32.20 -6.48 -1.69
C SER A 24 30.97 -6.56 -2.57
N GLN A 25 29.84 -6.88 -1.97
CA GLN A 25 28.55 -6.72 -2.61
C GLN A 25 28.39 -5.21 -2.77
N GLU A 26 28.70 -4.73 -3.97
CA GLU A 26 28.39 -3.37 -4.35
C GLU A 26 26.92 -3.12 -4.01
N PRO A 27 26.57 -2.00 -3.36
CA PRO A 27 25.17 -1.65 -3.16
C PRO A 27 24.49 -1.73 -4.52
N SER A 28 23.42 -2.52 -4.61
CA SER A 28 22.60 -2.54 -5.82
C SER A 28 22.28 -1.09 -6.18
N PRO A 29 22.46 -0.68 -7.45
CA PRO A 29 22.08 0.67 -7.85
C PRO A 29 20.62 0.89 -7.45
N PRO A 30 20.26 2.11 -6.98
CA PRO A 30 18.89 2.42 -6.63
C PRO A 30 18.00 2.06 -7.83
N VAL A 31 16.98 1.24 -7.58
CA VAL A 31 16.01 0.87 -8.61
C VAL A 31 15.48 2.18 -9.20
N PRO A 32 15.54 2.39 -10.53
CA PRO A 32 14.99 3.59 -11.14
C PRO A 32 13.55 3.76 -10.66
N LEU A 33 13.21 4.97 -10.19
CA LEU A 33 11.85 5.32 -9.83
C LEU A 33 10.90 4.84 -10.94
N GLY A 34 9.99 3.94 -10.58
CA GLY A 34 8.92 3.48 -11.46
C GLY A 34 9.08 2.13 -12.17
N ASN A 35 10.02 1.29 -11.74
CA ASN A 35 10.03 -0.13 -12.11
C ASN A 35 10.11 -1.01 -10.86
N VAL A 36 9.03 -1.05 -10.07
CA VAL A 36 8.85 -2.17 -9.12
C VAL A 36 8.34 -3.38 -9.89
N ASP A 37 8.98 -4.54 -9.71
CA ASP A 37 8.61 -5.77 -10.44
C ASP A 37 7.22 -6.30 -10.02
N THR A 38 6.89 -6.13 -8.73
CA THR A 38 5.60 -6.52 -8.14
C THR A 38 5.13 -5.40 -7.23
N VAL A 39 3.93 -4.86 -7.49
CA VAL A 39 3.28 -3.88 -6.63
C VAL A 39 2.98 -4.50 -5.27
N GLN A 40 3.53 -3.93 -4.22
CA GLN A 40 3.24 -4.35 -2.85
C GLN A 40 2.03 -3.59 -2.33
N ILE A 41 1.03 -4.36 -1.88
CA ILE A 41 -0.17 -3.86 -1.22
C ILE A 41 -0.08 -4.29 0.23
N VAL A 42 -0.07 -3.35 1.18
CA VAL A 42 -0.09 -3.72 2.60
C VAL A 42 -1.52 -3.73 3.12
N SER A 43 -1.81 -4.68 4.00
CA SER A 43 -3.09 -4.75 4.73
C SER A 43 -2.81 -5.13 6.18
N PRO A 44 -3.54 -4.54 7.15
CA PRO A 44 -3.42 -4.91 8.54
C PRO A 44 -3.83 -6.38 8.74
N ASN A 45 -3.08 -7.09 9.57
CA ASN A 45 -3.37 -8.45 9.97
C ASN A 45 -4.59 -8.49 10.90
N GLY A 46 -5.46 -9.47 10.73
CA GLY A 46 -6.70 -9.59 11.50
C GLY A 46 -7.89 -8.74 11.02
N GLU A 47 -7.66 -7.81 10.09
CA GLU A 47 -8.71 -6.94 9.53
C GLU A 47 -9.24 -7.48 8.19
N ILE A 48 -10.38 -8.18 8.26
CA ILE A 48 -10.94 -8.91 7.13
C ILE A 48 -11.38 -7.99 5.98
N GLU A 49 -11.92 -6.81 6.27
CA GLU A 49 -12.33 -5.83 5.25
C GLU A 49 -11.12 -5.35 4.44
N SER A 50 -10.06 -4.94 5.13
CA SER A 50 -8.80 -4.51 4.51
C SER A 50 -8.16 -5.62 3.69
N PHE A 51 -8.17 -6.86 4.18
CA PHE A 51 -7.65 -8.01 3.43
C PHE A 51 -8.46 -8.27 2.14
N VAL A 52 -9.80 -8.21 2.23
CA VAL A 52 -10.69 -8.36 1.08
C VAL A 52 -10.44 -7.28 0.04
N LEU A 53 -10.34 -6.02 0.47
CA LEU A 53 -10.00 -4.90 -0.41
C LEU A 53 -8.64 -5.13 -1.06
N GLY A 54 -7.60 -5.46 -0.28
CA GLY A 54 -6.27 -5.81 -0.80
C GLY A 54 -6.33 -6.86 -1.91
N LYS A 55 -7.00 -7.99 -1.66
CA LYS A 55 -7.15 -9.08 -2.64
C LYS A 55 -7.93 -8.65 -3.88
N LEU A 56 -8.93 -7.79 -3.73
CA LEU A 56 -9.74 -7.29 -4.83
C LEU A 56 -8.90 -6.43 -5.80
N TYR A 57 -8.16 -5.46 -5.27
CA TYR A 57 -7.29 -4.61 -6.09
C TYR A 57 -6.09 -5.38 -6.65
N GLU A 58 -5.49 -6.31 -5.88
CA GLU A 58 -4.45 -7.22 -6.37
C GLU A 58 -4.95 -8.02 -7.59
N THR A 59 -6.15 -8.61 -7.48
CA THR A 59 -6.74 -9.42 -8.55
C THR A 59 -6.95 -8.58 -9.80
N ALA A 60 -7.49 -7.37 -9.67
CA ALA A 60 -7.68 -6.46 -10.81
C ALA A 60 -6.36 -6.10 -11.51
N LEU A 61 -5.31 -5.78 -10.75
CA LEU A 61 -3.99 -5.48 -11.31
C LEU A 61 -3.41 -6.69 -12.05
N VAL A 62 -3.42 -7.87 -11.41
CA VAL A 62 -2.86 -9.11 -11.97
C VAL A 62 -3.57 -9.50 -13.26
N GLU A 63 -4.89 -9.39 -13.30
CA GLU A 63 -5.69 -9.74 -14.47
C GLU A 63 -5.44 -8.85 -15.68
N ARG A 64 -4.98 -7.60 -15.45
CA ARG A 64 -4.52 -6.68 -16.50
C ARG A 64 -3.01 -6.71 -16.73
N GLY A 65 -2.35 -7.75 -16.23
CA GLY A 65 -0.93 -8.01 -16.50
C GLY A 65 0.03 -7.23 -15.60
N ARG A 66 -0.46 -6.59 -14.54
CA ARG A 66 0.38 -5.93 -13.53
C ARG A 66 0.56 -6.84 -12.32
N SER A 67 1.79 -7.34 -12.12
CA SER A 67 2.14 -8.11 -10.92
C SER A 67 1.87 -7.28 -9.66
N ALA A 68 1.07 -7.85 -8.75
CA ALA A 68 0.77 -7.29 -7.44
C ALA A 68 0.70 -8.41 -6.40
N SER A 69 0.95 -8.07 -5.14
CA SER A 69 0.83 -8.99 -4.01
C SER A 69 0.35 -8.26 -2.77
N VAL A 70 -0.59 -8.86 -2.06
CA VAL A 70 -0.97 -8.41 -0.71
C VAL A 70 0.02 -8.97 0.31
N GLN A 71 0.49 -8.10 1.20
CA GLN A 71 1.27 -8.44 2.37
C GLN A 71 0.47 -8.06 3.63
N LEU A 72 0.27 -9.05 4.50
CA LEU A 72 -0.30 -8.80 5.82
C LEU A 72 0.80 -8.29 6.76
N ILE A 73 0.51 -7.23 7.49
CA ILE A 73 1.44 -6.65 8.46
C ILE A 73 0.78 -6.54 9.84
N ASP A 74 1.59 -6.69 10.89
CA ASP A 74 1.18 -6.35 12.26
C ASP A 74 1.39 -4.84 12.48
N GLY A 75 0.48 -4.02 11.96
CA GLY A 75 0.55 -2.56 12.00
C GLY A 75 -0.79 -1.92 11.63
N ASP A 76 -1.02 -0.70 12.10
CA ASP A 76 -2.24 0.07 11.83
C ASP A 76 -2.10 0.93 10.56
N LEU A 77 -3.00 1.89 10.36
CA LEU A 77 -2.94 2.80 9.21
C LEU A 77 -1.69 3.68 9.24
N ASP A 78 -1.24 4.15 10.41
CA ASP A 78 -0.05 5.01 10.54
C ASP A 78 1.22 4.26 10.09
N GLU A 79 1.32 2.98 10.44
CA GLU A 79 2.42 2.12 9.98
C GLU A 79 2.35 1.91 8.47
N GLN A 80 1.17 1.61 7.91
CA GLN A 80 1.00 1.43 6.45
C GLN A 80 1.38 2.69 5.67
N LEU A 81 0.96 3.88 6.14
CA LEU A 81 1.27 5.15 5.51
C LEU A 81 2.74 5.53 5.68
N SER A 82 3.37 5.16 6.80
CA SER A 82 4.81 5.27 6.99
C SER A 82 5.58 4.38 6.02
N MET A 83 5.14 3.13 5.82
CA MET A 83 5.72 2.24 4.81
C MET A 83 5.56 2.79 3.39
N LEU A 84 4.44 3.46 3.09
CA LEU A 84 4.20 4.07 1.78
C LEU A 84 5.12 5.26 1.54
N ARG A 85 5.35 6.08 2.58
CA ARG A 85 6.29 7.20 2.55
C ARG A 85 7.75 6.73 2.44
N ASP A 86 8.11 5.69 3.18
CA ASP A 86 9.49 5.19 3.30
C ASP A 86 9.81 4.10 2.26
N ASP A 87 9.05 4.12 1.16
CA ASP A 87 9.26 3.30 -0.02
C ASP A 87 9.16 1.77 0.15
N SER A 88 8.63 1.32 1.29
CA SER A 88 8.53 -0.09 1.70
C SER A 88 7.23 -0.77 1.24
N THR A 89 6.24 0.00 0.77
CA THR A 89 5.06 -0.49 0.07
C THR A 89 4.69 0.45 -1.09
N ASP A 90 3.85 -0.01 -2.02
CA ASP A 90 3.51 0.73 -3.24
C ASP A 90 2.09 1.29 -3.22
N LEU A 91 1.18 0.57 -2.57
CA LEU A 91 -0.25 0.82 -2.58
C LEU A 91 -0.83 0.54 -1.19
N VAL A 92 -1.61 1.49 -0.69
CA VAL A 92 -2.40 1.35 0.55
C VAL A 92 -3.85 1.60 0.18
N ILE A 93 -4.75 0.76 0.68
CA ILE A 93 -6.20 0.95 0.51
C ILE A 93 -6.77 1.38 1.84
N ALA A 94 -7.26 2.61 1.90
CA ALA A 94 -7.76 3.21 3.13
C ALA A 94 -9.02 4.04 2.84
N CYS A 95 -9.59 4.64 3.88
CA CYS A 95 -10.80 5.43 3.77
C CYS A 95 -10.48 6.93 3.74
N SER A 96 -11.20 7.66 2.89
CA SER A 96 -11.00 9.09 2.64
C SER A 96 -10.95 9.97 3.89
N GLY A 97 -11.87 9.77 4.85
CA GLY A 97 -11.89 10.50 6.11
C GLY A 97 -10.63 10.26 6.96
N GLN A 98 -10.26 9.00 7.16
CA GLN A 98 -9.04 8.64 7.90
C GLN A 98 -7.77 9.14 7.22
N LEU A 99 -7.71 9.08 5.89
CA LEU A 99 -6.59 9.63 5.13
C LEU A 99 -6.50 11.15 5.29
N LEU A 100 -7.62 11.87 5.27
CA LEU A 100 -7.63 13.32 5.51
C LEU A 100 -7.17 13.64 6.92
N GLU A 101 -7.61 12.88 7.93
CA GLU A 101 -7.14 13.02 9.31
C GLU A 101 -5.63 12.83 9.42
N TYR A 102 -5.07 11.84 8.74
CA TYR A 102 -3.63 11.62 8.73
C TYR A 102 -2.84 12.75 8.07
N TYR A 103 -3.23 13.15 6.84
CA TYR A 103 -2.47 14.12 6.06
C TYR A 103 -2.75 15.58 6.44
N ASN A 104 -3.92 15.87 7.00
CA ASN A 104 -4.35 17.21 7.39
C ASN A 104 -5.34 17.17 8.57
N PRO A 105 -4.85 16.87 9.79
CA PRO A 105 -5.70 16.69 10.97
C PRO A 105 -6.49 17.95 11.36
N ASP A 106 -5.94 19.13 11.09
CA ASP A 106 -6.61 20.41 11.34
C ASP A 106 -7.85 20.57 10.46
N LEU A 107 -7.71 20.32 9.14
CA LEU A 107 -8.81 20.39 8.20
C LEU A 107 -9.84 19.28 8.44
N ALA A 108 -9.38 18.07 8.77
CA ALA A 108 -10.25 16.96 9.16
C ALA A 108 -11.10 17.31 10.38
N SER A 109 -10.50 17.91 11.41
CA SER A 109 -11.21 18.34 12.62
C SER A 109 -12.23 19.45 12.32
N GLU A 110 -11.87 20.43 11.48
CA GLU A 110 -12.80 21.47 11.02
C GLU A 110 -14.00 20.84 10.31
N PHE A 111 -13.73 19.93 9.36
CA PHE A 111 -14.76 19.25 8.60
C PHE A 111 -15.64 18.37 9.48
N ALA A 112 -15.08 17.67 10.47
CA ALA A 112 -15.85 16.81 11.38
C ALA A 112 -16.85 17.62 12.22
N VAL A 113 -16.46 18.83 12.67
CA VAL A 113 -17.37 19.74 13.37
C VAL A 113 -18.50 20.22 12.46
N GLU A 114 -18.18 20.61 11.23
CA GLU A 114 -19.18 21.08 10.27
C GLU A 114 -20.12 19.95 9.82
N TYR A 115 -19.57 18.75 9.61
CA TYR A 115 -20.28 17.54 9.22
C TYR A 115 -21.24 17.05 10.31
N ALA A 116 -20.83 17.08 11.57
CA ALA A 116 -21.68 16.70 12.72
C ALA A 116 -22.95 17.57 12.85
N ASN A 117 -22.93 18.80 12.31
CA ASN A 117 -24.05 19.73 12.34
C ASN A 117 -25.04 19.55 11.17
N GLN A 118 -24.80 18.59 10.27
CA GLN A 118 -25.68 18.32 9.12
C GLN A 118 -26.93 17.54 9.55
N THR A 119 -28.12 18.04 9.18
CA THR A 119 -29.40 17.56 9.74
C THR A 119 -30.33 16.87 8.74
N ALA A 120 -30.08 16.87 7.43
CA ALA A 120 -31.13 16.49 6.46
C ALA A 120 -30.71 15.80 5.14
N PHE A 121 -29.43 15.51 4.91
CA PHE A 121 -28.99 14.75 3.72
C PHE A 121 -28.35 13.43 4.15
N ASP A 122 -28.27 12.47 3.22
CA ASP A 122 -27.44 11.28 3.43
C ASP A 122 -26.05 11.76 3.85
N LYS A 123 -25.64 11.36 5.06
CA LYS A 123 -24.39 11.82 5.64
C LYS A 123 -23.22 11.44 4.73
N ASN A 124 -23.35 10.34 3.98
CA ASN A 124 -22.36 9.94 2.99
C ASN A 124 -22.68 10.43 1.56
N SER A 125 -23.50 11.47 1.42
CA SER A 125 -23.92 12.01 0.12
C SER A 125 -22.78 12.62 -0.68
N GLY A 126 -23.01 12.73 -2.00
CA GLY A 126 -22.03 13.19 -2.98
C GLY A 126 -21.32 14.50 -2.61
N GLU A 127 -22.01 15.47 -2.01
CA GLU A 127 -21.38 16.75 -1.62
C GLU A 127 -20.29 16.56 -0.56
N TRP A 128 -20.58 15.84 0.53
CA TRP A 128 -19.60 15.61 1.59
C TRP A 128 -18.51 14.63 1.19
N ARG A 129 -18.88 13.60 0.41
CA ARG A 129 -17.90 12.70 -0.22
C ARG A 129 -16.90 13.48 -1.06
N GLU A 130 -17.38 14.34 -1.96
CA GLU A 130 -16.55 15.14 -2.86
C GLU A 130 -15.74 16.16 -2.07
N LYS A 131 -16.34 16.85 -1.10
CA LYS A 131 -15.64 17.81 -0.23
C LYS A 131 -14.48 17.18 0.53
N VAL A 132 -14.68 16.03 1.16
CA VAL A 132 -13.60 15.32 1.88
C VAL A 132 -12.55 14.80 0.91
N TYR A 133 -12.96 14.24 -0.22
CA TYR A 133 -12.03 13.73 -1.22
C TYR A 133 -11.18 14.84 -1.86
N ASP A 134 -11.76 15.99 -2.17
CA ASP A 134 -11.05 17.15 -2.71
C ASP A 134 -10.05 17.72 -1.69
N ALA A 135 -10.46 17.79 -0.41
CA ALA A 135 -9.56 18.17 0.67
C ALA A 135 -8.41 17.18 0.87
N LEU A 136 -8.69 15.87 0.78
CA LEU A 136 -7.67 14.84 0.81
C LEU A 136 -6.68 15.03 -0.34
N GLN A 137 -7.17 15.11 -1.59
CA GLN A 137 -6.31 15.32 -2.77
C GLN A 137 -5.44 16.57 -2.62
N GLY A 138 -5.99 17.66 -2.10
CA GLY A 138 -5.25 18.90 -1.85
C GLY A 138 -4.24 18.82 -0.70
N SER A 139 -4.31 17.78 0.14
CA SER A 139 -3.43 17.56 1.30
C SER A 139 -2.35 16.50 1.04
N LEU A 140 -2.43 15.74 -0.05
CA LEU A 140 -1.45 14.71 -0.36
C LEU A 140 -0.09 15.30 -0.77
N PRO A 141 1.03 14.67 -0.38
CA PRO A 141 2.35 15.01 -0.93
C PRO A 141 2.42 14.75 -2.44
N ASP A 142 3.24 15.51 -3.18
CA ASP A 142 3.42 15.41 -4.64
C ASP A 142 3.79 14.00 -5.15
N SER A 143 4.40 13.17 -4.30
CA SER A 143 4.81 11.80 -4.62
C SER A 143 3.69 10.76 -4.48
N ILE A 144 2.58 11.12 -3.84
CA ILE A 144 1.43 10.25 -3.57
C ILE A 144 0.25 10.67 -4.45
N VAL A 145 -0.45 9.67 -4.97
CA VAL A 145 -1.63 9.86 -5.80
C VAL A 145 -2.78 9.08 -5.18
N ALA A 146 -3.95 9.70 -5.09
CA ALA A 146 -5.20 9.02 -4.80
C ALA A 146 -5.89 8.62 -6.11
N THR A 147 -6.53 7.45 -6.09
CA THR A 147 -7.52 7.07 -7.10
C THR A 147 -8.83 7.81 -6.87
N ASP A 148 -9.79 7.65 -7.77
CA ASP A 148 -11.16 8.10 -7.53
C ASP A 148 -11.74 7.36 -6.30
N PRO A 149 -12.59 8.03 -5.48
CA PRO A 149 -13.21 7.39 -4.34
C PRO A 149 -14.24 6.38 -4.80
N SER A 150 -14.33 5.25 -4.09
CA SER A 150 -15.34 4.24 -4.40
C SER A 150 -16.75 4.68 -4.03
N ASN A 151 -17.75 3.98 -4.58
CA ASN A 151 -19.15 4.11 -4.15
C ASN A 151 -19.43 3.36 -2.84
N ALA A 152 -18.46 2.59 -2.33
CA ALA A 152 -18.55 1.87 -1.08
C ALA A 152 -18.08 2.73 0.10
N ILE A 153 -18.74 2.53 1.23
CA ILE A 153 -18.32 3.06 2.52
C ILE A 153 -17.63 1.91 3.27
N GLY A 154 -16.35 2.09 3.55
CA GLY A 154 -15.59 1.21 4.45
C GLY A 154 -15.37 1.86 5.80
N CYS A 155 -14.48 1.27 6.60
CA CYS A 155 -14.07 1.80 7.91
C CYS A 155 -15.27 2.20 8.78
N LYS A 156 -16.32 1.38 8.78
CA LYS A 156 -17.67 1.75 9.23
C LYS A 156 -17.78 2.18 10.68
N ASP A 157 -16.79 1.84 11.49
CA ASP A 157 -16.72 2.24 12.90
C ASP A 157 -16.36 3.72 13.06
N ASP A 158 -15.74 4.33 12.05
CA ASP A 158 -15.49 5.76 11.99
C ASP A 158 -16.59 6.48 11.20
N THR A 159 -17.30 7.36 11.90
CA THR A 159 -18.41 8.15 11.33
C THR A 159 -18.17 9.66 11.40
N SER A 160 -16.94 10.06 11.75
CA SER A 160 -16.54 11.47 11.90
C SER A 160 -16.58 12.24 10.58
N LEU A 161 -16.27 11.56 9.49
CA LEU A 161 -16.28 12.02 8.11
C LEU A 161 -16.73 10.88 7.19
N PRO A 162 -17.17 11.16 5.95
CA PRO A 162 -17.34 10.14 4.92
C PRO A 162 -16.10 9.25 4.75
N GLN A 163 -16.32 7.92 4.72
CA GLN A 163 -15.26 6.90 4.67
C GLN A 163 -15.29 6.10 3.35
N ASN A 164 -15.37 6.79 2.23
CA ASN A 164 -15.27 6.14 0.92
C ASN A 164 -13.88 5.52 0.75
N ILE A 165 -13.80 4.30 0.20
CA ILE A 165 -12.51 3.63 -0.07
C ILE A 165 -11.74 4.41 -1.14
N VAL A 166 -10.49 4.75 -0.82
CA VAL A 166 -9.55 5.46 -1.70
C VAL A 166 -8.19 4.74 -1.63
N PRO A 167 -7.86 3.94 -2.66
CA PRO A 167 -6.49 3.52 -2.86
C PRO A 167 -5.56 4.73 -3.07
N ILE A 168 -4.45 4.76 -2.34
CA ILE A 168 -3.38 5.73 -2.53
C ILE A 168 -2.06 5.01 -2.82
N TYR A 169 -1.25 5.59 -3.69
CA TYR A 169 -0.05 4.93 -4.18
C TYR A 169 1.05 5.91 -4.54
N ARG A 170 2.28 5.40 -4.63
CA ARG A 170 3.42 6.17 -5.10
C ARG A 170 3.37 6.34 -6.61
N LYS A 171 3.30 7.61 -7.07
CA LYS A 171 3.23 7.99 -8.48
C LYS A 171 4.22 7.29 -9.42
N PRO A 172 5.51 7.10 -9.08
CA PRO A 172 6.42 6.45 -10.02
C PRO A 172 6.04 4.99 -10.29
N ASN A 173 5.46 4.29 -9.32
CA ASN A 173 5.36 2.82 -9.33
C ASN A 173 4.12 2.29 -10.09
N LEU A 174 3.10 3.13 -10.25
CA LEU A 174 1.89 2.81 -11.01
C LEU A 174 1.66 3.88 -12.08
N ASP A 175 1.70 3.44 -13.33
CA ASP A 175 1.36 4.28 -14.48
C ASP A 175 -0.15 4.58 -14.59
N ARG A 176 -0.52 5.21 -15.70
CA ARG A 176 -1.91 5.58 -16.00
C ARG A 176 -2.83 4.36 -16.16
N ASP A 177 -2.38 3.29 -16.80
CA ASP A 177 -3.23 2.11 -17.05
C ASP A 177 -3.51 1.35 -15.75
N ASN A 178 -2.52 1.32 -14.85
CA ASN A 178 -2.71 0.83 -13.49
C ASN A 178 -3.71 1.69 -12.72
N ARG A 179 -3.60 3.02 -12.81
CA ARG A 179 -4.59 3.92 -12.18
C ARG A 179 -6.00 3.70 -12.72
N ASP A 180 -6.14 3.58 -14.04
CA ASP A 180 -7.45 3.33 -14.68
C ASP A 180 -8.02 1.96 -14.24
N THR A 181 -7.15 1.01 -13.87
CA THR A 181 -7.53 -0.26 -13.24
C THR A 181 -8.03 -0.09 -11.82
N LEU A 182 -7.32 0.66 -10.98
CA LEU A 182 -7.78 0.95 -9.62
C LEU A 182 -9.09 1.75 -9.64
N ASN A 183 -9.21 2.76 -10.49
CA ASN A 183 -10.43 3.57 -10.66
C ASN A 183 -11.63 2.72 -11.12
N PHE A 184 -11.42 1.71 -11.98
CA PHE A 184 -12.48 0.77 -12.34
C PHE A 184 -13.01 0.04 -11.11
N VAL A 185 -12.13 -0.47 -10.26
CA VAL A 185 -12.52 -1.20 -9.04
C VAL A 185 -13.28 -0.26 -8.10
N SER A 186 -12.74 0.93 -7.83
CA SER A 186 -13.39 1.96 -7.00
C SER A 186 -14.81 2.28 -7.52
N GLY A 187 -14.94 2.57 -8.81
CA GLY A 187 -16.23 2.92 -9.42
C GLY A 187 -17.26 1.78 -9.40
N SER A 188 -16.79 0.53 -9.43
CA SER A 188 -17.65 -0.67 -9.50
C SER A 188 -18.08 -1.20 -8.12
N LEU A 189 -17.36 -0.81 -7.06
CA LEU A 189 -17.58 -1.30 -5.70
C LEU A 189 -18.59 -0.43 -4.95
N GLY A 190 -19.76 -0.98 -4.63
CA GLY A 190 -20.74 -0.38 -3.72
C GLY A 190 -20.69 -0.98 -2.32
N THR A 191 -21.31 -0.32 -1.34
CA THR A 191 -21.28 -0.76 0.07
C THR A 191 -21.83 -2.19 0.26
N SER A 192 -22.94 -2.52 -0.39
CA SER A 192 -23.51 -3.88 -0.32
C SER A 192 -22.63 -4.93 -0.99
N ASP A 193 -21.87 -4.54 -2.03
CA ASP A 193 -20.91 -5.44 -2.68
C ASP A 193 -19.74 -5.73 -1.73
N LEU A 194 -19.19 -4.70 -1.07
CA LEU A 194 -18.13 -4.85 -0.07
C LEU A 194 -18.59 -5.74 1.09
N GLU A 195 -19.81 -5.53 1.61
CA GLU A 195 -20.39 -6.38 2.66
C GLU A 195 -20.52 -7.84 2.24
N ALA A 196 -20.95 -8.10 1.00
CA ALA A 196 -21.05 -9.45 0.47
C ALA A 196 -19.68 -10.11 0.35
N LEU A 197 -18.68 -9.41 -0.22
CA LEU A 197 -17.31 -9.90 -0.33
C LEU A 197 -16.69 -10.22 1.04
N VAL A 198 -16.90 -9.35 2.03
CA VAL A 198 -16.43 -9.59 3.41
C VAL A 198 -17.12 -10.77 4.06
N LYS A 199 -18.43 -10.91 3.88
CA LYS A 199 -19.19 -12.05 4.42
C LYS A 199 -18.76 -13.38 3.79
N ASP A 200 -18.56 -13.39 2.48
CA ASP A 200 -18.07 -14.56 1.76
C ASP A 200 -16.67 -14.93 2.26
N ALA A 201 -15.78 -13.93 2.41
CA ALA A 201 -14.46 -14.11 2.97
C ALA A 201 -14.45 -14.69 4.39
N GLN A 202 -15.37 -14.27 5.26
CA GLN A 202 -15.51 -14.84 6.60
C GLN A 202 -15.98 -16.30 6.58
N THR A 203 -16.74 -16.70 5.56
CA THR A 203 -17.35 -18.04 5.46
C THR A 203 -16.44 -19.04 4.77
N THR A 204 -15.82 -18.63 3.66
CA THR A 204 -15.05 -19.51 2.76
C THR A 204 -13.60 -19.09 2.60
N GLY A 205 -13.19 -17.96 3.19
CA GLY A 205 -11.93 -17.28 2.88
C GLY A 205 -12.04 -16.41 1.64
N THR A 206 -11.24 -15.33 1.57
CA THR A 206 -11.10 -14.53 0.33
C THR A 206 -10.18 -15.26 -0.64
N THR A 207 -10.62 -15.45 -1.88
CA THR A 207 -9.79 -15.99 -2.95
C THR A 207 -9.70 -15.00 -4.12
N SER A 208 -8.65 -15.14 -4.93
CA SER A 208 -8.57 -14.43 -6.21
C SER A 208 -9.73 -14.80 -7.14
N GLU A 209 -10.34 -15.97 -6.98
CA GLU A 209 -11.51 -16.40 -7.75
C GLU A 209 -12.76 -15.60 -7.38
N THR A 210 -13.08 -15.46 -6.09
CA THR A 210 -14.23 -14.65 -5.64
C THR A 210 -14.07 -13.18 -6.03
N ALA A 211 -12.85 -12.64 -5.90
CA ALA A 211 -12.56 -11.28 -6.35
C ALA A 211 -12.73 -11.14 -7.87
N LEU A 212 -12.26 -12.12 -8.65
CA LEU A 212 -12.40 -12.13 -10.10
C LEU A 212 -13.87 -12.25 -10.55
N ASP A 213 -14.64 -13.14 -9.94
CA ASP A 213 -16.07 -13.30 -10.24
C ASP A 213 -16.85 -12.00 -10.02
N PHE A 214 -16.55 -11.30 -8.92
CA PHE A 214 -17.09 -9.97 -8.67
C PHE A 214 -16.70 -9.00 -9.80
N LEU A 215 -15.41 -8.89 -10.13
CA LEU A 215 -14.93 -7.98 -11.18
C LEU A 215 -15.61 -8.27 -12.53
N LEU A 216 -15.68 -9.54 -12.94
CA LEU A 216 -16.34 -9.96 -14.17
C LEU A 216 -17.83 -9.60 -14.17
N SER A 217 -18.51 -9.73 -13.03
CA SER A 217 -19.92 -9.35 -12.89
C SER A 217 -20.17 -7.84 -13.11
N LYS A 218 -19.13 -7.01 -12.88
CA LYS A 218 -19.16 -5.55 -13.11
C LYS A 218 -18.68 -5.17 -14.51
N GLY A 219 -18.42 -6.14 -15.38
CA GLY A 219 -17.95 -5.89 -16.75
C GLY A 219 -16.45 -5.67 -16.86
N PHE A 220 -15.67 -6.14 -15.87
CA PHE A 220 -14.21 -6.13 -15.98
C PHE A 220 -13.78 -7.02 -17.14
N SER A 221 -12.97 -6.48 -18.04
CA SER A 221 -12.33 -7.22 -19.11
C SER A 221 -10.82 -7.00 -19.06
N ARG A 222 -10.10 -8.01 -19.56
CA ARG A 222 -8.67 -7.93 -19.85
C ARG A 222 -8.41 -7.05 -21.07
#